data_AF-A0A8J5G4B6-F1
#
_entry.id   AF-A0A8J5G4B6-F1
#
_cell.length_a   1.000
_cell.length_b   1.000
_cell.length_c   1.000
_cell.angle_alpha   90.00
_cell.angle_beta   90.00
_cell.angle_gamma   90.00
#
_symmetry.space_group_name_H-M   'P 1'
#
loop_
_entity.id
_entity.type
_entity.pdbx_description
1 polymer ?
#
loop_
_entity_poly.entity_id
_entity_poly.type
_entity_poly.pdbx_seq_one_letter_code
_entity_poly.pdbx_strand_id
1 'polypeptide(L)'
;MKMREQAMKRRMETRKLALFLLLGLSLGVLTCFLAVSVFSGGGHGSREGILPGIDQHTVDNATPAQLDGGADDNQGISSIADAISRLNEKSTSSKDTVTTAELVAEQKETQSRQIKEKKSLCDLSNWRTDVCEMTGDVRIHSNSSSILVLNSQATEESWQIKPYARKFDPSAMQHIKQVSVRSFSGGDGVVVPACTVNQTLVPAVVFVIGGYTGNYYHDYTDVLIPLFITTRHFNGDVQFIISTRNFWWVDKYKAILKQLSRHEIVYLDGDEQVRCHRRVIVGLHSHKPMSIDPERTPGGYSMLDFTKLMRVAYGLERDRPMWRAEEKPRMLLIQRKGTRQFTNLEEVARTAEAAGFAVQVAEAESMTRVAEFARVVNSCDVMAGLHGAGLTNFVYLPTGAVVVQVIPFGNLETISRGCFKNSSEDAGLRYLDYSVGVEESSLLEQYPRQHPVFTDPKSIHRQGWKKMGQVYLDHQDVKIDVDRFKPLLLVALDNLRQYTIED
;
A
#
# COMPACT_ATOMS: atom_id res chain seq x y z
N MET A 1 -20.30 -22.66 57.35
CA MET A 1 -18.89 -23.01 57.69
C MET A 1 -18.18 -23.74 56.54
N LYS A 2 -18.69 -24.87 56.04
CA LYS A 2 -18.09 -25.66 54.93
C LYS A 2 -17.81 -24.90 53.61
N MET A 3 -18.67 -23.94 53.24
CA MET A 3 -18.48 -23.12 52.02
C MET A 3 -17.30 -22.14 52.11
N ARG A 4 -17.03 -21.58 53.30
CA ARG A 4 -15.88 -20.69 53.52
C ARG A 4 -14.56 -21.44 53.49
N GLU A 5 -14.55 -22.67 53.98
CA GLU A 5 -13.37 -23.54 53.98
C GLU A 5 -12.96 -23.97 52.56
N GLN A 6 -13.94 -24.30 51.70
CA GLN A 6 -13.69 -24.60 50.30
C GLN A 6 -13.20 -23.39 49.50
N ALA A 7 -13.72 -22.19 49.77
CA ALA A 7 -13.25 -20.95 49.14
C ALA A 7 -11.81 -20.62 49.56
N MET A 8 -11.45 -20.84 50.84
CA MET A 8 -10.10 -20.63 51.34
C MET A 8 -9.10 -21.62 50.74
N LYS A 9 -9.51 -22.89 50.56
CA LYS A 9 -8.69 -23.93 49.93
C LYS A 9 -8.41 -23.62 48.45
N ARG A 10 -9.43 -23.18 47.69
CA ARG A 10 -9.25 -22.75 46.28
C ARG A 10 -8.34 -21.53 46.16
N ARG A 11 -8.43 -20.57 47.08
CA ARG A 11 -7.58 -19.37 47.11
C ARG A 11 -6.11 -19.69 47.46
N MET A 12 -5.89 -20.74 48.26
CA MET A 12 -4.55 -21.21 48.60
C MET A 12 -3.90 -21.97 47.44
N GLU A 13 -4.67 -22.82 46.73
CA GLU A 13 -4.21 -23.53 45.53
C GLU A 13 -3.87 -22.57 44.38
N THR A 14 -4.68 -21.53 44.16
CA THR A 14 -4.37 -20.49 43.15
C THR A 14 -3.10 -19.71 43.48
N ARG A 15 -2.84 -19.42 44.77
CA ARG A 15 -1.59 -18.79 45.20
C ARG A 15 -0.37 -19.69 45.02
N LYS A 16 -0.50 -21.00 45.25
CA LYS A 16 0.56 -21.97 44.95
C LYS A 16 0.85 -22.03 43.45
N LEU A 17 -0.18 -22.10 42.61
CA LEU A 17 -0.02 -22.12 41.15
C LEU A 17 0.69 -20.85 40.64
N ALA A 18 0.32 -19.68 41.17
CA ALA A 18 0.97 -18.41 40.82
C ALA A 18 2.44 -18.36 41.28
N LEU A 19 2.77 -18.93 42.44
CA LEU A 19 4.14 -19.00 42.94
C LEU A 19 5.00 -19.97 42.10
N PHE A 20 4.45 -21.11 41.67
CA PHE A 20 5.12 -22.03 40.75
C PHE A 20 5.36 -21.41 39.37
N LEU A 21 4.41 -20.63 38.84
CA LEU A 21 4.58 -19.90 37.58
C LEU A 21 5.67 -18.83 37.67
N LEU A 22 5.73 -18.07 38.78
CA LEU A 22 6.77 -17.06 39.00
C LEU A 22 8.16 -17.68 39.18
N LEU A 23 8.27 -18.80 39.91
CA LEU A 23 9.52 -19.53 40.05
C LEU A 23 9.98 -20.13 38.72
N GLY A 24 9.05 -20.68 37.91
CA GLY A 24 9.35 -21.20 36.57
C GLY A 24 9.84 -20.11 35.60
N LEU A 25 9.24 -18.93 35.62
CA LEU A 25 9.67 -17.77 34.84
C LEU A 25 11.06 -17.28 35.25
N SER A 26 11.37 -17.26 36.55
CA SER A 26 12.70 -16.87 37.04
C SER A 26 13.80 -17.87 36.67
N LEU A 27 13.50 -19.17 36.62
CA LEU A 27 14.46 -20.20 36.19
C LEU A 27 14.72 -20.13 34.67
N GLY A 28 13.67 -19.88 33.87
CA GLY A 28 13.77 -19.74 32.42
C GLY A 28 14.60 -18.52 31.98
N VAL A 29 14.46 -17.39 32.69
CA VAL A 29 15.26 -16.19 32.43
C VAL A 29 16.74 -16.42 32.80
N LEU A 30 17.02 -17.12 33.91
CA LEU A 30 18.39 -17.44 34.31
C LEU A 30 19.09 -18.39 33.33
N THR A 31 18.37 -19.34 32.73
CA THR A 31 18.91 -20.21 31.67
C THR A 31 19.17 -19.48 30.36
N CYS A 32 18.37 -18.47 30.00
CA CYS A 32 18.62 -17.63 28.82
C CYS A 32 19.86 -16.73 29.00
N PHE A 33 20.10 -16.20 30.21
CA PHE A 33 21.28 -15.35 30.46
C PHE A 33 22.60 -16.13 30.48
N LEU A 34 22.59 -17.41 30.90
CA LEU A 34 23.78 -18.27 30.85
C LEU A 34 24.08 -18.81 29.43
N ALA A 35 23.08 -18.94 28.56
CA ALA A 35 23.29 -19.34 27.17
C ALA A 35 23.86 -18.20 26.29
N VAL A 36 23.51 -16.94 26.58
CA VAL A 36 23.99 -15.77 25.81
C VAL A 36 25.44 -15.38 26.18
N SER A 37 25.92 -15.75 27.36
CA SER A 37 27.29 -15.45 27.82
C SER A 37 28.35 -16.44 27.34
N VAL A 38 27.98 -17.55 26.69
CA VAL A 38 28.91 -18.55 26.13
C VAL A 38 29.18 -18.35 24.63
N PHE A 39 28.40 -17.51 23.92
CA PHE A 39 28.52 -17.31 22.46
C PHE A 39 29.10 -15.95 22.02
N SER A 40 29.88 -15.29 22.87
CA SER A 40 30.66 -14.10 22.45
C SER A 40 32.08 -14.16 22.97
N GLY A 41 32.96 -14.80 22.18
CA GLY A 41 34.41 -14.77 22.37
C GLY A 41 35.21 -15.44 21.23
N GLY A 42 35.86 -14.62 20.39
CA GLY A 42 36.99 -14.96 19.47
C GLY A 42 36.63 -15.76 18.20
N GLY A 43 37.18 -15.57 16.99
CA GLY A 43 38.37 -14.85 16.51
C GLY A 43 39.17 -15.76 15.54
N HIS A 44 39.17 -15.41 14.23
CA HIS A 44 40.15 -15.72 13.15
C HIS A 44 40.85 -17.12 13.02
N GLY A 45 40.82 -17.72 11.81
CA GLY A 45 41.91 -18.59 11.30
C GLY A 45 41.56 -19.84 10.44
N SER A 46 41.77 -19.72 9.12
CA SER A 46 42.22 -20.66 8.05
C SER A 46 42.11 -22.22 8.10
N ARG A 47 41.64 -22.75 6.95
CA ARG A 47 42.06 -23.94 6.14
C ARG A 47 41.60 -25.41 6.43
N GLU A 48 40.99 -25.98 5.36
CA GLU A 48 41.06 -27.34 4.74
C GLU A 48 40.53 -28.63 5.45
N GLY A 49 39.66 -29.40 4.73
CA GLY A 49 39.53 -30.86 4.90
C GLY A 49 38.14 -31.55 4.76
N ILE A 50 37.72 -31.88 3.53
CA ILE A 50 37.09 -33.14 3.02
C ILE A 50 35.96 -33.90 3.82
N LEU A 51 34.73 -33.90 3.23
CA LEU A 51 33.59 -34.89 3.07
C LEU A 51 33.52 -36.26 3.81
N PRO A 52 32.37 -37.02 3.83
CA PRO A 52 30.94 -36.69 3.56
C PRO A 52 29.87 -37.31 4.53
N GLY A 53 28.62 -36.81 4.44
CA GLY A 53 27.38 -37.61 4.44
C GLY A 53 26.59 -37.79 5.75
N ILE A 54 25.35 -37.29 5.79
CA ILE A 54 24.08 -37.98 6.12
C ILE A 54 22.97 -36.94 6.37
N ASP A 55 21.89 -37.04 5.59
CA ASP A 55 20.62 -36.33 5.74
C ASP A 55 19.81 -36.88 6.92
N GLN A 56 19.22 -36.00 7.74
CA GLN A 56 17.83 -36.12 8.19
C GLN A 56 17.32 -34.85 8.89
N HIS A 57 16.27 -34.28 8.30
CA HIS A 57 15.16 -33.54 8.88
C HIS A 57 15.28 -33.02 10.33
N THR A 58 15.28 -31.69 10.47
CA THR A 58 14.60 -31.03 11.59
C THR A 58 14.00 -29.69 11.19
N VAL A 59 12.78 -29.51 11.69
CA VAL A 59 11.95 -28.31 11.81
C VAL A 59 12.76 -27.11 12.32
N ASP A 60 12.72 -25.97 11.62
CA ASP A 60 13.27 -24.72 12.14
C ASP A 60 12.20 -23.63 12.28
N ASN A 61 12.18 -23.11 13.51
CA ASN A 61 11.35 -22.04 14.02
C ASN A 61 11.64 -20.72 13.29
N ALA A 62 10.57 -20.02 12.90
CA ALA A 62 10.66 -18.65 12.41
C ALA A 62 10.99 -17.68 13.56
N THR A 63 12.20 -17.14 13.53
CA THR A 63 12.62 -15.97 14.30
C THR A 63 12.35 -14.70 13.47
N PRO A 64 11.99 -13.54 14.05
CA PRO A 64 11.59 -12.36 13.29
C PRO A 64 12.77 -11.82 12.46
N ALA A 65 12.64 -11.89 11.13
CA ALA A 65 13.62 -11.30 10.23
C ALA A 65 13.57 -9.77 10.34
N GLN A 66 14.74 -9.18 10.64
CA GLN A 66 15.02 -7.77 10.39
C GLN A 66 14.79 -7.48 8.91
N LEU A 67 13.90 -6.53 8.61
CA LEU A 67 13.60 -6.09 7.26
C LEU A 67 14.75 -5.23 6.74
N ASP A 68 15.74 -5.88 6.15
CA ASP A 68 16.82 -5.26 5.39
C ASP A 68 16.42 -5.28 3.90
N GLY A 69 15.97 -4.12 3.40
CA GLY A 69 15.40 -3.98 2.06
C GLY A 69 16.41 -3.38 1.08
N GLY A 70 17.17 -4.23 0.38
CA GLY A 70 18.03 -3.77 -0.71
C GLY A 70 18.32 -4.82 -1.76
N ALA A 71 17.63 -4.77 -2.90
CA ALA A 71 18.00 -5.52 -4.11
C ALA A 71 17.71 -4.72 -5.41
N ASP A 72 18.76 -4.55 -6.22
CA ASP A 72 18.91 -4.51 -7.70
C ASP A 72 17.66 -4.44 -8.61
N ASP A 73 17.62 -3.78 -9.78
CA ASP A 73 18.56 -2.90 -10.50
C ASP A 73 17.81 -2.10 -11.61
N ASN A 74 18.31 -0.90 -11.89
CA ASN A 74 18.24 0.05 -13.02
C ASN A 74 17.12 0.15 -14.11
N GLN A 75 16.14 -0.74 -14.27
CA GLN A 75 15.21 -0.63 -15.42
C GLN A 75 13.82 -0.07 -15.12
N GLY A 76 13.36 -0.11 -13.86
CA GLY A 76 12.01 0.34 -13.50
C GLY A 76 11.81 1.87 -13.52
N ILE A 77 12.85 2.65 -13.24
CA ILE A 77 12.71 4.10 -12.98
C ILE A 77 12.81 4.96 -14.24
N SER A 78 13.58 4.53 -15.26
CA SER A 78 13.48 5.12 -16.59
C SER A 78 12.03 4.99 -17.08
N SER A 79 11.38 3.84 -16.86
CA SER A 79 10.00 3.63 -17.28
C SER A 79 8.98 4.53 -16.56
N ILE A 80 9.22 4.93 -15.31
CA ILE A 80 8.31 5.81 -14.55
C ILE A 80 8.44 7.26 -15.02
N ALA A 81 9.67 7.74 -15.20
CA ALA A 81 9.91 9.07 -15.76
C ALA A 81 9.42 9.17 -17.22
N ASP A 82 9.63 8.12 -18.02
CA ASP A 82 9.17 8.03 -19.41
C ASP A 82 7.65 7.87 -19.50
N ALA A 83 7.01 7.13 -18.59
CA ALA A 83 5.55 7.00 -18.53
C ALA A 83 4.88 8.31 -18.08
N ILE A 84 5.47 9.03 -17.13
CA ILE A 84 4.98 10.36 -16.69
C ILE A 84 5.20 11.40 -17.79
N SER A 85 6.31 11.35 -18.54
CA SER A 85 6.57 12.23 -19.68
C SER A 85 5.57 12.02 -20.83
N ARG A 86 5.24 10.76 -21.15
CA ARG A 86 4.23 10.41 -22.18
C ARG A 86 2.81 10.82 -21.82
N LEU A 87 2.50 10.96 -20.52
CA LEU A 87 1.18 11.44 -20.06
C LEU A 87 1.06 12.96 -20.14
N ASN A 88 2.17 13.71 -20.05
CA ASN A 88 2.18 15.17 -20.14
C ASN A 88 2.24 15.71 -21.58
N GLU A 89 2.63 14.90 -22.58
CA GLU A 89 2.68 15.33 -23.99
C GLU A 89 1.31 15.34 -24.69
N LYS A 90 0.25 14.80 -24.07
CA LYS A 90 -1.09 14.71 -24.68
C LYS A 90 -2.01 15.91 -24.44
N SER A 91 -1.55 16.97 -23.78
CA SER A 91 -2.35 18.18 -23.53
C SER A 91 -1.72 19.44 -24.13
N THR A 92 -1.60 19.52 -25.45
CA THR A 92 -1.52 20.83 -26.12
C THR A 92 -2.00 20.78 -27.57
N SER A 93 -2.89 21.73 -27.86
CA SER A 93 -3.21 22.32 -29.17
C SER A 93 -4.34 21.70 -30.00
N SER A 94 -5.47 22.40 -29.99
CA SER A 94 -6.48 22.42 -31.05
C SER A 94 -6.17 23.58 -32.01
N LYS A 95 -6.33 23.36 -33.33
CA LYS A 95 -7.06 24.26 -34.26
C LYS A 95 -7.21 23.66 -35.67
N ASP A 96 -8.49 23.56 -36.05
CA ASP A 96 -9.19 23.42 -37.32
C ASP A 96 -8.44 23.44 -38.66
N THR A 97 -8.85 22.56 -39.58
CA THR A 97 -9.38 22.95 -40.91
C THR A 97 -10.25 21.82 -41.48
N VAL A 98 -11.48 22.16 -41.86
CA VAL A 98 -12.44 21.30 -42.56
C VAL A 98 -12.13 21.32 -44.06
N THR A 99 -11.98 20.16 -44.70
CA THR A 99 -12.20 20.01 -46.16
C THR A 99 -12.72 18.61 -46.51
N THR A 100 -13.98 18.57 -46.94
CA THR A 100 -14.49 17.84 -48.13
C THR A 100 -13.85 16.50 -48.48
N ALA A 101 -14.17 15.45 -47.72
CA ALA A 101 -14.04 14.05 -48.15
C ALA A 101 -15.17 13.15 -47.58
N GLU A 102 -16.31 13.73 -47.23
CA GLU A 102 -17.40 13.08 -46.48
C GLU A 102 -18.48 12.40 -47.36
N LEU A 103 -18.28 12.20 -48.66
CA LEU A 103 -19.35 11.69 -49.54
C LEU A 103 -19.05 10.36 -50.27
N VAL A 104 -18.05 9.58 -49.82
CA VAL A 104 -17.80 8.22 -50.37
C VAL A 104 -17.70 7.14 -49.27
N ALA A 105 -17.87 7.50 -47.99
CA ALA A 105 -17.75 6.55 -46.87
C ALA A 105 -19.06 5.81 -46.51
N GLU A 106 -20.22 6.24 -47.04
CA GLU A 106 -21.54 5.75 -46.62
C GLU A 106 -22.02 4.43 -47.28
N GLN A 107 -21.18 3.73 -48.06
CA GLN A 107 -21.56 2.43 -48.64
C GLN A 107 -20.73 1.22 -48.18
N LYS A 108 -19.80 1.39 -47.23
CA LYS A 108 -19.08 0.27 -46.58
C LYS A 108 -19.52 -0.01 -45.14
N GLU A 109 -20.43 0.78 -44.59
CA GLU A 109 -20.80 0.71 -43.16
C GLU A 109 -21.90 -0.31 -42.82
N THR A 110 -22.42 -1.06 -43.80
CA THR A 110 -23.54 -2.00 -43.58
C THR A 110 -23.14 -3.48 -43.58
N GLN A 111 -21.84 -3.81 -43.56
CA GLN A 111 -21.36 -5.21 -43.48
C GLN A 111 -20.34 -5.51 -42.37
N SER A 112 -20.06 -4.58 -41.45
CA SER A 112 -19.13 -4.80 -40.32
C SER A 112 -19.80 -4.88 -38.94
N ARG A 113 -21.13 -4.74 -38.84
CA ARG A 113 -21.87 -4.89 -37.58
C ARG A 113 -22.23 -6.36 -37.32
N GLN A 114 -21.25 -7.13 -36.85
CA GLN A 114 -21.36 -8.24 -35.89
C GLN A 114 -20.14 -9.18 -36.01
N ILE A 115 -18.96 -8.68 -35.68
CA ILE A 115 -17.94 -9.52 -35.05
C ILE A 115 -17.99 -9.11 -33.58
N LYS A 116 -18.62 -9.91 -32.72
CA LYS A 116 -18.37 -9.82 -31.28
C LYS A 116 -16.88 -10.12 -31.13
N GLU A 117 -16.06 -9.09 -30.97
CA GLU A 117 -14.66 -9.28 -30.60
C GLU A 117 -14.63 -10.18 -29.37
N LYS A 118 -13.99 -11.34 -29.53
CA LYS A 118 -13.89 -12.35 -28.50
C LYS A 118 -12.97 -11.81 -27.41
N LYS A 119 -13.56 -11.34 -26.31
CA LYS A 119 -12.81 -10.82 -25.17
C LYS A 119 -11.99 -11.95 -24.54
N SER A 120 -10.66 -11.83 -24.60
CA SER A 120 -9.70 -12.66 -23.84
C SER A 120 -10.10 -12.72 -22.37
N LEU A 121 -9.85 -13.85 -21.69
CA LEU A 121 -10.11 -13.98 -20.26
C LEU A 121 -9.28 -12.98 -19.44
N CYS A 122 -8.05 -12.71 -19.89
CA CYS A 122 -7.08 -11.88 -19.20
C CYS A 122 -6.74 -10.63 -20.01
N ASP A 123 -6.76 -9.48 -19.33
CA ASP A 123 -6.23 -8.21 -19.82
C ASP A 123 -4.84 -7.98 -19.22
N LEU A 124 -3.83 -8.02 -20.09
CA LEU A 124 -2.43 -7.78 -19.77
C LEU A 124 -1.93 -6.42 -20.31
N SER A 125 -2.83 -5.59 -20.85
CA SER A 125 -2.46 -4.33 -21.49
C SER A 125 -2.07 -3.24 -20.49
N ASN A 126 -2.53 -3.36 -19.24
CA ASN A 126 -2.26 -2.39 -18.21
C ASN A 126 -0.81 -2.50 -17.72
N TRP A 127 -0.14 -1.34 -17.62
CA TRP A 127 1.26 -1.25 -17.17
C TRP A 127 1.44 -1.60 -15.69
N ARG A 128 0.37 -1.50 -14.89
CA ARG A 128 0.42 -1.62 -13.44
C ARG A 128 -0.07 -2.96 -12.93
N THR A 129 -0.95 -3.66 -13.66
CA THR A 129 -1.59 -4.88 -13.19
C THR A 129 -1.98 -5.79 -14.35
N ASP A 130 -2.11 -7.09 -14.06
CA ASP A 130 -2.72 -8.08 -14.94
C ASP A 130 -4.02 -8.55 -14.29
N VAL A 131 -5.13 -8.56 -15.02
CA VAL A 131 -6.43 -8.94 -14.48
C VAL A 131 -7.13 -9.94 -15.40
N CYS A 132 -7.60 -11.05 -14.83
CA CYS A 132 -8.47 -11.99 -15.53
C CYS A 132 -9.89 -11.91 -14.99
N GLU A 133 -10.87 -11.68 -15.85
CA GLU A 133 -12.29 -11.66 -15.51
C GLU A 133 -13.02 -12.82 -16.19
N MET A 134 -13.61 -13.71 -15.40
CA MET A 134 -14.35 -14.85 -15.92
C MET A 134 -15.80 -14.81 -15.45
N THR A 135 -16.70 -15.24 -16.33
CA THR A 135 -18.12 -15.48 -16.02
C THR A 135 -18.53 -16.85 -16.54
N GLY A 136 -19.39 -17.58 -15.82
CA GLY A 136 -19.81 -18.94 -16.19
C GLY A 136 -19.73 -19.91 -15.01
N ASP A 137 -19.41 -21.18 -15.27
CA ASP A 137 -19.05 -22.15 -14.22
C ASP A 137 -17.55 -22.02 -13.94
N VAL A 138 -17.20 -21.19 -12.95
CA VAL A 138 -15.82 -20.97 -12.52
C VAL A 138 -15.55 -21.76 -11.25
N ARG A 139 -14.52 -22.59 -11.26
CA ARG A 139 -14.11 -23.45 -10.14
C ARG A 139 -12.72 -23.05 -9.68
N ILE A 140 -12.64 -22.66 -8.41
CA ILE A 140 -11.39 -22.28 -7.76
C ILE A 140 -10.92 -23.50 -6.96
N HIS A 141 -9.76 -24.03 -7.34
CA HIS A 141 -9.12 -25.14 -6.67
C HIS A 141 -8.06 -24.62 -5.71
N SER A 142 -8.36 -24.69 -4.41
CA SER A 142 -7.51 -24.14 -3.37
C SER A 142 -6.07 -24.68 -3.45
N ASN A 143 -5.89 -25.99 -3.29
CA ASN A 143 -4.55 -26.59 -3.11
C ASN A 143 -3.56 -26.36 -4.28
N SER A 144 -4.04 -26.15 -5.50
CA SER A 144 -3.19 -26.00 -6.70
C SER A 144 -3.09 -24.57 -7.19
N SER A 145 -3.73 -23.62 -6.50
CA SER A 145 -3.83 -22.22 -6.93
C SER A 145 -4.28 -22.09 -8.40
N SER A 146 -5.24 -22.94 -8.79
CA SER A 146 -5.73 -23.06 -10.15
C SER A 146 -7.21 -22.69 -10.22
N ILE A 147 -7.55 -21.91 -11.24
CA ILE A 147 -8.89 -21.43 -11.51
C ILE A 147 -9.28 -21.96 -12.88
N LEU A 148 -10.34 -22.74 -12.91
CA LEU A 148 -10.84 -23.39 -14.11
C LEU A 148 -12.18 -22.75 -14.48
N VAL A 149 -12.35 -22.37 -15.74
CA VAL A 149 -13.62 -21.87 -16.26
C VAL A 149 -14.10 -22.78 -17.38
N LEU A 150 -15.32 -23.31 -17.24
CA LEU A 150 -15.98 -23.99 -18.34
C LEU A 150 -16.39 -22.94 -19.37
N ASN A 151 -15.82 -23.01 -20.57
CA ASN A 151 -16.14 -22.08 -21.65
C ASN A 151 -16.51 -22.84 -22.92
N SER A 152 -17.80 -23.13 -23.10
CA SER A 152 -18.31 -23.90 -24.24
C SER A 152 -18.27 -23.15 -25.58
N GLN A 153 -17.89 -21.88 -25.60
CA GLN A 153 -17.94 -21.02 -26.79
C GLN A 153 -16.59 -20.37 -27.15
N ALA A 154 -15.52 -20.63 -26.40
CA ALA A 154 -14.21 -20.02 -26.63
C ALA A 154 -13.11 -21.03 -26.92
N THR A 155 -11.96 -20.49 -27.32
CA THR A 155 -10.72 -21.25 -27.47
C THR A 155 -10.19 -21.54 -26.07
N GLU A 156 -9.52 -22.66 -25.93
CA GLU A 156 -8.77 -22.94 -24.72
C GLU A 156 -7.67 -21.89 -24.54
N GLU A 157 -7.64 -21.30 -23.36
CA GLU A 157 -6.71 -20.27 -22.95
C GLU A 157 -6.14 -20.69 -21.61
N SER A 158 -4.82 -20.58 -21.47
CA SER A 158 -4.13 -20.86 -20.21
C SER A 158 -3.20 -19.71 -19.90
N TRP A 159 -3.38 -19.14 -18.72
CA TRP A 159 -2.65 -17.98 -18.24
C TRP A 159 -1.99 -18.29 -16.90
N GLN A 160 -0.83 -17.68 -16.68
CA GLN A 160 -0.14 -17.64 -15.39
C GLN A 160 0.04 -16.18 -15.02
N ILE A 161 -0.68 -15.72 -14.00
CA ILE A 161 -0.68 -14.31 -13.62
C ILE A 161 -0.20 -14.13 -12.19
N LYS A 162 0.46 -13.00 -11.94
CA LYS A 162 0.88 -12.55 -10.61
C LYS A 162 -0.10 -11.45 -10.18
N PRO A 163 -1.13 -11.74 -9.37
CA PRO A 163 -2.23 -10.81 -9.09
C PRO A 163 -1.84 -9.73 -8.05
N TYR A 164 -0.89 -8.88 -8.41
CA TYR A 164 -0.35 -7.78 -7.60
C TYR A 164 -0.22 -6.51 -8.44
N ALA A 165 -0.68 -5.37 -7.94
CA ALA A 165 -0.82 -4.13 -8.71
C ALA A 165 0.49 -3.31 -8.82
N ARG A 166 1.60 -3.99 -9.15
CA ARG A 166 2.92 -3.40 -9.38
C ARG A 166 3.70 -4.12 -10.48
N LYS A 167 3.01 -4.52 -11.54
CA LYS A 167 3.56 -5.28 -12.67
C LYS A 167 4.86 -4.71 -13.25
N PHE A 168 4.98 -3.39 -13.31
CA PHE A 168 6.14 -2.66 -13.84
C PHE A 168 7.43 -2.81 -13.01
N ASP A 169 7.38 -3.36 -11.80
CA ASP A 169 8.51 -3.45 -10.87
C ASP A 169 8.94 -4.92 -10.68
N PRO A 170 9.98 -5.38 -11.40
CA PRO A 170 10.42 -6.78 -11.33
C PRO A 170 10.80 -7.23 -9.91
N SER A 171 11.40 -6.34 -9.11
CA SER A 171 11.87 -6.64 -7.75
C SER A 171 10.68 -6.89 -6.82
N ALA A 172 9.63 -6.06 -6.90
CA ALA A 172 8.38 -6.30 -6.18
C ALA A 172 7.71 -7.61 -6.63
N MET A 173 7.77 -7.91 -7.92
CA MET A 173 7.10 -9.05 -8.54
C MET A 173 7.83 -10.38 -8.33
N GLN A 174 9.11 -10.38 -7.94
CA GLN A 174 9.97 -11.57 -7.85
C GLN A 174 9.33 -12.69 -7.03
N HIS A 175 8.82 -12.36 -5.84
CA HIS A 175 8.25 -13.30 -4.88
C HIS A 175 6.72 -13.37 -4.88
N ILE A 176 6.05 -12.69 -5.82
CA ILE A 176 4.59 -12.78 -5.95
C ILE A 176 4.22 -14.16 -6.51
N LYS A 177 3.42 -14.89 -5.73
CA LYS A 177 2.88 -16.21 -6.10
C LYS A 177 2.02 -16.10 -7.36
N GLN A 178 2.27 -16.99 -8.32
CA GLN A 178 1.47 -17.10 -9.54
C GLN A 178 0.16 -17.84 -9.27
N VAL A 179 -0.88 -17.46 -10.02
CA VAL A 179 -2.18 -18.12 -10.07
C VAL A 179 -2.43 -18.56 -11.51
N SER A 180 -2.81 -19.83 -11.67
CA SER A 180 -3.11 -20.39 -12.99
C SER A 180 -4.58 -20.20 -13.32
N VAL A 181 -4.88 -19.65 -14.48
CA VAL A 181 -6.24 -19.49 -15.00
C VAL A 181 -6.35 -20.28 -16.30
N ARG A 182 -7.30 -21.21 -16.40
CA ARG A 182 -7.50 -22.05 -17.59
C ARG A 182 -8.96 -22.10 -18.00
N SER A 183 -9.24 -21.89 -19.28
CA SER A 183 -10.50 -22.34 -19.90
C SER A 183 -10.34 -23.74 -20.47
N PHE A 184 -11.43 -24.49 -20.44
CA PHE A 184 -11.52 -25.81 -21.07
C PHE A 184 -12.89 -25.99 -21.73
N SER A 185 -12.94 -26.85 -22.75
CA SER A 185 -14.19 -27.26 -23.39
C SER A 185 -14.65 -28.60 -22.78
N GLY A 186 -15.96 -28.82 -22.70
CA GLY A 186 -16.51 -30.02 -22.03
C GLY A 186 -16.15 -31.37 -22.67
N GLY A 187 -15.35 -31.41 -23.75
CA GLY A 187 -14.98 -32.61 -24.50
C GLY A 187 -13.59 -33.18 -24.18
N ASP A 188 -12.72 -32.47 -23.46
CA ASP A 188 -11.26 -32.73 -23.48
C ASP A 188 -10.76 -33.75 -22.46
N GLY A 189 -11.63 -34.57 -21.85
CA GLY A 189 -11.22 -35.55 -20.83
C GLY A 189 -10.59 -34.92 -19.57
N VAL A 190 -10.62 -33.58 -19.46
CA VAL A 190 -10.19 -32.84 -18.28
C VAL A 190 -11.12 -33.18 -17.14
N VAL A 191 -10.58 -33.80 -16.08
CA VAL A 191 -11.35 -34.10 -14.86
C VAL A 191 -11.64 -32.78 -14.15
N VAL A 192 -12.83 -32.24 -14.38
CA VAL A 192 -13.27 -31.01 -13.71
C VAL A 192 -13.72 -31.38 -12.30
N PRO A 193 -13.04 -30.90 -11.25
CA PRO A 193 -13.37 -31.30 -9.89
C PRO A 193 -14.76 -30.79 -9.51
N ALA A 194 -15.57 -31.63 -8.87
CA ALA A 194 -16.91 -31.28 -8.44
C ALA A 194 -16.88 -30.15 -7.40
N CYS A 195 -17.92 -29.32 -7.38
CA CYS A 195 -18.06 -28.26 -6.39
C CYS A 195 -18.22 -28.85 -5.00
N THR A 196 -17.26 -28.60 -4.11
CA THR A 196 -17.40 -28.95 -2.68
C THR A 196 -18.15 -27.86 -1.91
N VAL A 197 -17.99 -26.60 -2.34
CA VAL A 197 -18.71 -25.45 -1.80
C VAL A 197 -19.30 -24.66 -2.96
N ASN A 198 -20.60 -24.49 -2.91
CA ASN A 198 -21.34 -23.75 -3.94
C ASN A 198 -21.55 -22.30 -3.51
N GLN A 199 -20.89 -21.36 -4.19
CA GLN A 199 -20.97 -19.91 -4.00
C GLN A 199 -21.40 -19.22 -5.30
N THR A 200 -22.21 -19.89 -6.11
CA THR A 200 -22.62 -19.47 -7.47
C THR A 200 -23.18 -18.04 -7.53
N LEU A 201 -23.86 -17.57 -6.48
CA LEU A 201 -24.45 -16.22 -6.44
C LEU A 201 -23.48 -15.12 -6.01
N VAL A 202 -22.37 -15.47 -5.35
CA VAL A 202 -21.42 -14.51 -4.79
C VAL A 202 -20.22 -14.40 -5.75
N PRO A 203 -19.89 -13.21 -6.30
CA PRO A 203 -18.67 -13.04 -7.08
C PRO A 203 -17.43 -13.21 -6.20
N ALA A 204 -16.30 -13.65 -6.76
CA ALA A 204 -15.05 -13.73 -6.02
C ALA A 204 -13.95 -12.85 -6.62
N VAL A 205 -13.08 -12.32 -5.77
CA VAL A 205 -11.85 -11.63 -6.17
C VAL A 205 -10.65 -12.33 -5.54
N VAL A 206 -9.73 -12.78 -6.40
CA VAL A 206 -8.50 -13.48 -6.04
C VAL A 206 -7.31 -12.53 -6.16
N PHE A 207 -6.60 -12.29 -5.07
CA PHE A 207 -5.43 -11.39 -5.05
C PHE A 207 -4.34 -11.86 -4.09
N VAL A 208 -3.17 -11.21 -4.15
CA VAL A 208 -2.01 -11.52 -3.29
C VAL A 208 -1.70 -10.32 -2.38
N ILE A 209 -1.37 -10.61 -1.12
CA ILE A 209 -0.66 -9.69 -0.22
C ILE A 209 0.81 -10.10 -0.22
N GLY A 210 1.71 -9.23 -0.68
CA GLY A 210 3.14 -9.54 -0.84
C GLY A 210 3.93 -8.35 -1.39
N GLY A 211 5.04 -8.60 -2.07
CA GLY A 211 5.86 -7.54 -2.66
C GLY A 211 6.34 -6.57 -1.58
N TYR A 212 5.93 -5.31 -1.66
CA TYR A 212 6.31 -4.26 -0.71
C TYR A 212 5.27 -3.99 0.39
N THR A 213 4.20 -4.80 0.47
CA THR A 213 3.21 -4.69 1.56
C THR A 213 3.87 -4.81 2.94
N GLY A 214 3.33 -4.11 3.93
CA GLY A 214 3.93 -3.89 5.25
C GLY A 214 4.34 -2.43 5.46
N ASN A 215 4.59 -1.71 4.37
CA ASN A 215 4.75 -0.26 4.35
C ASN A 215 3.40 0.41 4.03
N TYR A 216 3.01 1.44 4.80
CA TYR A 216 1.72 2.13 4.62
C TYR A 216 1.45 2.58 3.18
N TYR A 217 2.44 3.15 2.48
CA TYR A 217 2.24 3.60 1.10
C TYR A 217 1.90 2.43 0.18
N HIS A 218 2.63 1.31 0.32
CA HIS A 218 2.44 0.11 -0.49
C HIS A 218 1.15 -0.65 -0.14
N ASP A 219 0.78 -0.72 1.14
CA ASP A 219 -0.48 -1.29 1.58
C ASP A 219 -1.67 -0.62 0.87
N TYR A 220 -1.61 0.70 0.69
CA TYR A 220 -2.64 1.48 0.01
C TYR A 220 -2.55 1.39 -1.52
N THR A 221 -1.38 1.72 -2.08
CA THR A 221 -1.20 1.91 -3.53
C THR A 221 -1.18 0.60 -4.32
N ASP A 222 -0.74 -0.49 -3.69
CA ASP A 222 -0.58 -1.79 -4.35
C ASP A 222 -1.73 -2.77 -3.99
N VAL A 223 -2.48 -2.52 -2.90
CA VAL A 223 -3.56 -3.43 -2.44
C VAL A 223 -4.88 -2.71 -2.14
N LEU A 224 -4.98 -1.83 -1.14
CA LEU A 224 -6.30 -1.33 -0.67
C LEU A 224 -7.05 -0.49 -1.71
N ILE A 225 -6.37 0.43 -2.40
CA ILE A 225 -6.98 1.23 -3.48
C ILE A 225 -7.35 0.33 -4.67
N PRO A 226 -6.45 -0.52 -5.20
CA PRO A 226 -6.80 -1.50 -6.23
C PRO A 226 -7.96 -2.43 -5.84
N LEU A 227 -8.03 -2.86 -4.57
CA LEU A 227 -9.12 -3.67 -4.05
C LEU A 227 -10.43 -2.89 -4.06
N PHE A 228 -10.44 -1.63 -3.61
CA PHE A 228 -11.60 -0.75 -3.71
C PHE A 228 -12.08 -0.58 -5.15
N ILE A 229 -11.19 -0.24 -6.08
CA ILE A 229 -11.49 -0.10 -7.52
C ILE A 229 -12.17 -1.36 -8.04
N THR A 230 -11.64 -2.53 -7.68
CA THR A 230 -12.09 -3.83 -8.18
C THR A 230 -13.44 -4.25 -7.56
N THR A 231 -13.72 -3.85 -6.32
CA THR A 231 -14.78 -4.49 -5.52
C THR A 231 -15.94 -3.58 -5.14
N ARG A 232 -15.75 -2.25 -5.16
CA ARG A 232 -16.74 -1.32 -4.59
C ARG A 232 -18.13 -1.46 -5.22
N HIS A 233 -18.18 -1.72 -6.52
CA HIS A 233 -19.42 -1.90 -7.28
C HIS A 233 -20.24 -3.14 -6.86
N PHE A 234 -19.66 -4.10 -6.13
CA PHE A 234 -20.39 -5.23 -5.54
C PHE A 234 -21.09 -4.89 -4.22
N ASN A 235 -20.88 -3.69 -3.67
CA ASN A 235 -21.55 -3.20 -2.45
C ASN A 235 -21.43 -4.17 -1.25
N GLY A 236 -20.28 -4.81 -1.09
CA GLY A 236 -20.01 -5.76 -0.02
C GLY A 236 -20.37 -7.22 -0.33
N ASP A 237 -21.07 -7.50 -1.43
CA ASP A 237 -21.43 -8.86 -1.84
C ASP A 237 -20.36 -9.45 -2.78
N VAL A 238 -19.18 -9.67 -2.23
CA VAL A 238 -18.03 -10.26 -2.95
C VAL A 238 -17.14 -11.04 -2.01
N GLN A 239 -16.74 -12.24 -2.40
CA GLN A 239 -15.86 -13.11 -1.64
C GLN A 239 -14.39 -12.75 -1.91
N PHE A 240 -13.62 -12.45 -0.87
CA PHE A 240 -12.17 -12.29 -1.00
C PHE A 240 -11.47 -13.63 -0.85
N ILE A 241 -10.57 -13.93 -1.79
CA ILE A 241 -9.73 -15.12 -1.79
C ILE A 241 -8.26 -14.66 -1.89
N ILE A 242 -7.50 -14.82 -0.82
CA ILE A 242 -6.13 -14.32 -0.73
C ILE A 242 -5.16 -15.48 -0.96
N SER A 243 -4.24 -15.32 -1.91
CA SER A 243 -3.30 -16.39 -2.29
C SER A 243 -2.13 -16.59 -1.30
N THR A 244 -1.98 -15.67 -0.33
CA THR A 244 -0.93 -15.67 0.69
C THR A 244 -1.52 -15.54 2.10
N ARG A 245 -0.87 -16.18 3.08
CA ARG A 245 -1.30 -16.17 4.50
C ARG A 245 -0.64 -15.02 5.28
N ASN A 246 -0.98 -13.78 4.95
CA ASN A 246 -0.51 -12.60 5.69
C ASN A 246 -1.57 -12.16 6.72
N PHE A 247 -1.76 -12.96 7.78
CA PHE A 247 -2.81 -12.74 8.79
C PHE A 247 -2.68 -11.40 9.52
N TRP A 248 -1.44 -10.98 9.82
CA TRP A 248 -1.18 -9.69 10.45
C TRP A 248 -1.70 -8.52 9.60
N TRP A 249 -1.48 -8.55 8.29
CA TRP A 249 -1.96 -7.49 7.39
C TRP A 249 -3.49 -7.46 7.33
N VAL A 250 -4.12 -8.63 7.27
CA VAL A 250 -5.58 -8.75 7.28
C VAL A 250 -6.17 -8.21 8.58
N ASP A 251 -5.55 -8.51 9.73
CA ASP A 251 -6.00 -7.97 11.02
C ASP A 251 -5.82 -6.45 11.10
N LYS A 252 -4.66 -5.94 10.66
CA LYS A 252 -4.34 -4.50 10.60
C LYS A 252 -5.40 -3.70 9.84
N TYR A 253 -5.87 -4.21 8.69
CA TYR A 253 -6.84 -3.52 7.82
C TYR A 253 -8.26 -4.09 7.86
N LYS A 254 -8.56 -4.91 8.88
CA LYS A 254 -9.86 -5.60 9.03
C LYS A 254 -11.06 -4.66 8.94
N ALA A 255 -10.93 -3.45 9.50
CA ALA A 255 -11.97 -2.44 9.46
C ALA A 255 -12.33 -2.02 8.02
N ILE A 256 -11.32 -1.85 7.15
CA ILE A 256 -11.50 -1.51 5.73
C ILE A 256 -12.06 -2.71 4.96
N LEU A 257 -11.48 -3.90 5.16
CA LEU A 257 -11.89 -5.12 4.45
C LEU A 257 -13.37 -5.43 4.69
N LYS A 258 -13.88 -5.22 5.91
CA LYS A 258 -15.31 -5.38 6.26
C LYS A 258 -16.25 -4.38 5.57
N GLN A 259 -15.74 -3.22 5.12
CA GLN A 259 -16.54 -2.28 4.32
C GLN A 259 -16.64 -2.72 2.85
N LEU A 260 -15.67 -3.51 2.38
CA LEU A 260 -15.58 -3.96 0.99
C LEU A 260 -16.18 -5.35 0.77
N SER A 261 -16.24 -6.19 1.80
CA SER A 261 -16.86 -7.51 1.76
C SER A 261 -17.55 -7.85 3.08
N ARG A 262 -18.73 -8.47 2.99
CA ARG A 262 -19.48 -9.05 4.11
C ARG A 262 -19.20 -10.54 4.32
N HIS A 263 -18.39 -11.15 3.45
CA HIS A 263 -18.08 -12.57 3.45
C HIS A 263 -16.74 -12.83 4.15
N GLU A 264 -16.60 -14.02 4.74
CA GLU A 264 -15.38 -14.45 5.43
C GLU A 264 -14.21 -14.60 4.45
N ILE A 265 -13.03 -14.07 4.75
CA ILE A 265 -11.87 -14.17 3.86
C ILE A 265 -11.42 -15.63 3.73
N VAL A 266 -11.27 -16.10 2.50
CA VAL A 266 -10.74 -17.44 2.17
C VAL A 266 -9.28 -17.32 1.75
N TYR A 267 -8.48 -18.34 2.04
CA TYR A 267 -7.11 -18.43 1.56
C TYR A 267 -6.98 -19.50 0.49
N LEU A 268 -6.31 -19.18 -0.61
CA LEU A 268 -6.23 -20.09 -1.76
C LEU A 268 -5.50 -21.38 -1.37
N ASP A 269 -4.47 -21.37 -0.54
CA ASP A 269 -3.84 -22.60 -0.04
C ASP A 269 -4.38 -23.06 1.33
N GLY A 270 -5.57 -22.59 1.73
CA GLY A 270 -6.12 -22.78 3.07
C GLY A 270 -6.75 -24.15 3.33
N ASP A 271 -7.26 -24.80 2.28
CA ASP A 271 -8.05 -26.03 2.37
C ASP A 271 -7.99 -26.84 1.06
N GLU A 272 -8.68 -27.98 1.04
CA GLU A 272 -8.83 -28.86 -0.13
C GLU A 272 -10.15 -28.60 -0.89
N GLN A 273 -10.83 -27.47 -0.63
CA GLN A 273 -12.14 -27.21 -1.18
C GLN A 273 -12.06 -26.70 -2.63
N VAL A 274 -13.01 -27.17 -3.44
CA VAL A 274 -13.36 -26.59 -4.74
C VAL A 274 -14.53 -25.65 -4.55
N ARG A 275 -14.30 -24.36 -4.77
CA ARG A 275 -15.31 -23.30 -4.62
C ARG A 275 -15.80 -22.87 -5.99
N CYS A 276 -17.12 -22.95 -6.20
CA CYS A 276 -17.73 -22.62 -7.48
C CYS A 276 -18.45 -21.28 -7.43
N HIS A 277 -18.14 -20.41 -8.39
CA HIS A 277 -18.66 -19.05 -8.50
C HIS A 277 -19.12 -18.77 -9.93
N ARG A 278 -20.11 -17.88 -10.11
CA ARG A 278 -20.49 -17.42 -11.46
C ARG A 278 -19.59 -16.36 -12.05
N ARG A 279 -18.92 -15.60 -11.21
CA ARG A 279 -18.04 -14.51 -11.61
C ARG A 279 -16.81 -14.50 -10.72
N VAL A 280 -15.64 -14.51 -11.33
CA VAL A 280 -14.36 -14.45 -10.62
C VAL A 280 -13.45 -13.44 -11.30
N ILE A 281 -12.81 -12.59 -10.51
CA ILE A 281 -11.77 -11.67 -10.93
C ILE A 281 -10.46 -12.13 -10.29
N VAL A 282 -9.39 -12.27 -11.06
CA VAL A 282 -8.07 -12.66 -10.58
C VAL A 282 -7.12 -11.53 -10.88
N GLY A 283 -6.53 -10.92 -9.85
CA GLY A 283 -5.86 -9.64 -9.95
C GLY A 283 -6.72 -8.49 -9.45
N LEU A 284 -6.09 -7.32 -9.29
CA LEU A 284 -6.75 -6.09 -8.86
C LEU A 284 -6.59 -5.02 -9.94
N HIS A 285 -7.68 -4.37 -10.30
CA HIS A 285 -7.65 -3.22 -11.20
C HIS A 285 -6.93 -2.04 -10.56
N SER A 286 -5.99 -1.45 -11.29
CA SER A 286 -5.23 -0.28 -10.84
C SER A 286 -4.80 0.54 -12.05
N HIS A 287 -4.89 1.87 -11.95
CA HIS A 287 -4.67 2.78 -13.07
C HIS A 287 -3.61 3.85 -12.79
N LYS A 288 -3.53 4.32 -11.55
CA LYS A 288 -2.62 5.39 -11.11
C LYS A 288 -1.98 5.00 -9.76
N PRO A 289 -0.75 5.45 -9.45
CA PRO A 289 -0.18 5.27 -8.13
C PRO A 289 -0.97 6.10 -7.10
N MET A 290 -1.38 5.46 -6.00
CA MET A 290 -2.02 6.09 -4.85
C MET A 290 -3.28 6.92 -5.20
N SER A 291 -3.90 6.69 -6.36
CA SER A 291 -5.07 7.43 -6.81
C SER A 291 -6.02 6.59 -7.66
N ILE A 292 -7.23 7.10 -7.85
CA ILE A 292 -8.34 6.49 -8.58
C ILE A 292 -8.70 7.40 -9.75
N ASP A 293 -8.90 6.78 -10.91
CA ASP A 293 -9.37 7.45 -12.11
C ASP A 293 -10.86 7.11 -12.30
N PRO A 294 -11.81 8.02 -12.02
CA PRO A 294 -13.23 7.71 -12.03
C PRO A 294 -13.71 7.14 -13.36
N GLU A 295 -13.19 7.64 -14.48
CA GLU A 295 -13.55 7.20 -15.84
C GLU A 295 -13.19 5.74 -16.12
N ARG A 296 -12.26 5.17 -15.35
CA ARG A 296 -11.75 3.80 -15.52
C ARG A 296 -12.27 2.84 -14.46
N THR A 297 -13.16 3.29 -13.57
CA THR A 297 -13.73 2.46 -12.51
C THR A 297 -15.15 2.00 -12.85
N PRO A 298 -15.54 0.77 -12.48
CA PRO A 298 -16.94 0.36 -12.56
C PRO A 298 -17.78 1.23 -11.60
N GLY A 299 -18.68 2.05 -12.16
CA GLY A 299 -19.58 2.91 -11.38
C GLY A 299 -19.07 4.32 -11.08
N GLY A 300 -17.94 4.73 -11.66
CA GLY A 300 -17.46 6.12 -11.57
C GLY A 300 -16.95 6.53 -10.18
N TYR A 301 -16.46 5.57 -9.39
CA TYR A 301 -15.93 5.84 -8.05
C TYR A 301 -14.61 6.61 -8.12
N SER A 302 -14.43 7.51 -7.17
CA SER A 302 -13.29 8.44 -7.10
C SER A 302 -12.43 8.22 -5.84
N MET A 303 -11.31 8.96 -5.74
CA MET A 303 -10.55 9.03 -4.48
C MET A 303 -11.35 9.63 -3.34
N LEU A 304 -12.27 10.56 -3.61
CA LEU A 304 -13.23 11.06 -2.62
C LEU A 304 -14.13 9.95 -2.06
N ASP A 305 -14.54 8.98 -2.89
CA ASP A 305 -15.35 7.85 -2.41
C ASP A 305 -14.52 6.86 -1.59
N PHE A 306 -13.23 6.72 -1.92
CA PHE A 306 -12.30 5.95 -1.11
C PHE A 306 -12.07 6.59 0.26
N THR A 307 -11.83 7.90 0.36
CA THR A 307 -11.68 8.58 1.66
C THR A 307 -12.97 8.56 2.47
N LYS A 308 -14.15 8.68 1.83
CA LYS A 308 -15.44 8.44 2.50
C LYS A 308 -15.51 7.03 3.10
N LEU A 309 -15.08 6.00 2.37
CA LEU A 309 -15.05 4.63 2.90
C LEU A 309 -14.06 4.50 4.07
N MET A 310 -12.92 5.18 4.04
CA MET A 310 -11.99 5.24 5.19
C MET A 310 -12.67 5.85 6.42
N ARG A 311 -13.44 6.92 6.25
CA ARG A 311 -14.20 7.55 7.34
C ARG A 311 -15.22 6.58 7.95
N VAL A 312 -15.97 5.88 7.11
CA VAL A 312 -16.93 4.86 7.58
C VAL A 312 -16.21 3.70 8.28
N ALA A 313 -15.12 3.19 7.72
CA ALA A 313 -14.36 2.06 8.25
C ALA A 313 -13.88 2.30 9.70
N TYR A 314 -13.45 3.53 10.01
CA TYR A 314 -12.88 3.88 11.31
C TYR A 314 -13.80 4.73 12.20
N GLY A 315 -15.02 5.02 11.76
CA GLY A 315 -15.98 5.85 12.50
C GLY A 315 -15.46 7.28 12.69
N LEU A 316 -14.93 7.87 11.62
CA LEU A 316 -14.36 9.22 11.63
C LEU A 316 -15.48 10.25 11.42
N GLU A 317 -15.65 11.16 12.37
CA GLU A 317 -16.79 12.09 12.40
C GLU A 317 -16.61 13.31 11.49
N ARG A 318 -15.37 13.75 11.26
CA ARG A 318 -15.11 15.00 10.53
C ARG A 318 -15.01 14.72 9.03
N ASP A 319 -15.88 15.36 8.26
CA ASP A 319 -15.87 15.31 6.80
C ASP A 319 -15.31 16.58 6.15
N ARG A 320 -15.24 17.69 6.89
CA ARG A 320 -14.64 18.97 6.46
C ARG A 320 -13.78 19.64 7.54
N PRO A 321 -12.85 20.54 7.14
CA PRO A 321 -12.13 21.41 8.06
C PRO A 321 -13.09 22.24 8.92
N MET A 322 -12.70 22.49 10.16
CA MET A 322 -13.44 23.34 11.07
C MET A 322 -12.59 24.58 11.26
N TRP A 323 -12.88 25.60 10.46
CA TRP A 323 -12.37 26.94 10.72
C TRP A 323 -13.49 27.80 11.28
N ARG A 324 -13.36 28.22 12.53
CA ARG A 324 -14.15 29.33 13.09
C ARG A 324 -13.17 30.46 13.39
N ALA A 325 -13.58 31.71 13.19
CA ALA A 325 -12.71 32.86 13.45
C ALA A 325 -12.12 32.88 14.88
N GLU A 326 -12.79 32.20 15.82
CA GLU A 326 -12.45 32.10 17.24
C GLU A 326 -11.59 30.86 17.59
N GLU A 327 -11.44 29.89 16.67
CA GLU A 327 -10.71 28.63 16.91
C GLU A 327 -9.52 28.48 15.96
N LYS A 328 -8.35 28.14 16.52
CA LYS A 328 -7.16 27.88 15.71
C LYS A 328 -7.29 26.56 14.94
N PRO A 329 -6.94 26.53 13.65
CA PRO A 329 -6.89 25.30 12.85
C PRO A 329 -5.89 24.32 13.45
N ARG A 330 -6.19 23.04 13.37
CA ARG A 330 -5.36 21.99 13.95
C ARG A 330 -4.36 21.49 12.92
N MET A 331 -3.07 21.56 13.24
CA MET A 331 -2.00 21.06 12.39
C MET A 331 -1.35 19.83 13.01
N LEU A 332 -1.32 18.73 12.26
CA LEU A 332 -0.54 17.55 12.59
C LEU A 332 0.84 17.65 11.95
N LEU A 333 1.90 17.60 12.76
CA LEU A 333 3.27 17.35 12.30
C LEU A 333 3.58 15.86 12.46
N ILE A 334 3.80 15.19 11.33
CA ILE A 334 4.24 13.79 11.32
C ILE A 334 5.74 13.74 11.62
N GLN A 335 6.07 13.22 12.79
CA GLN A 335 7.43 12.88 13.15
C GLN A 335 7.80 11.49 12.63
N ARG A 336 9.10 11.30 12.39
CA ARG A 336 9.72 10.01 12.06
C ARG A 336 10.83 9.76 13.07
N LYS A 337 10.90 8.57 13.68
CA LYS A 337 12.01 8.18 14.58
C LYS A 337 13.11 7.34 13.92
N GLY A 338 12.88 6.91 12.68
CA GLY A 338 13.84 6.11 11.89
C GLY A 338 14.70 6.98 10.98
N THR A 339 14.44 6.93 9.68
CA THR A 339 15.14 7.73 8.67
C THR A 339 14.35 8.98 8.29
N ARG A 340 15.02 10.03 7.80
CA ARG A 340 14.41 11.33 7.43
C ARG A 340 13.68 11.96 8.60
N GLN A 341 14.43 12.33 9.63
CA GLN A 341 13.91 13.03 10.79
C GLN A 341 13.99 14.54 10.62
N PHE A 342 13.11 15.25 11.32
CA PHE A 342 13.27 16.69 11.53
C PHE A 342 14.24 16.90 12.70
N THR A 343 15.39 17.52 12.47
CA THR A 343 16.39 17.76 13.52
C THR A 343 16.04 18.98 14.39
N ASN A 344 15.14 19.85 13.93
CA ASN A 344 14.63 21.02 14.66
C ASN A 344 13.09 21.02 14.77
N LEU A 345 12.48 19.85 14.97
CA LEU A 345 11.02 19.70 15.01
C LEU A 345 10.31 20.66 15.98
N GLU A 346 10.88 20.89 17.16
CA GLU A 346 10.30 21.82 18.14
C GLU A 346 10.26 23.26 17.62
N GLU A 347 11.26 23.67 16.85
CA GLU A 347 11.33 25.01 16.25
C GLU A 347 10.29 25.15 15.13
N VAL A 348 10.13 24.11 14.32
CA VAL A 348 9.07 24.02 13.30
C VAL A 348 7.69 24.11 13.95
N ALA A 349 7.47 23.37 15.05
CA ALA A 349 6.21 23.41 15.80
C ALA A 349 5.92 24.81 16.34
N ARG A 350 6.88 25.45 17.03
CA ARG A 350 6.73 26.83 17.52
C ARG A 350 6.44 27.84 16.40
N THR A 351 7.06 27.65 15.23
CA THR A 351 6.83 28.50 14.05
C THR A 351 5.39 28.33 13.52
N ALA A 352 4.86 27.12 13.48
CA ALA A 352 3.47 26.86 13.11
C ALA A 352 2.48 27.40 14.15
N GLU A 353 2.78 27.30 15.44
CA GLU A 353 1.95 27.91 16.50
C GLU A 353 1.91 29.44 16.37
N ALA A 354 3.06 30.06 16.10
CA ALA A 354 3.19 31.49 15.87
C ALA A 354 2.50 31.95 14.57
N ALA A 355 2.42 31.08 13.56
CA ALA A 355 1.66 31.32 12.34
C ALA A 355 0.15 31.29 12.57
N GLY A 356 -0.33 30.62 13.64
CA GLY A 356 -1.74 30.60 14.02
C GLY A 356 -2.35 29.20 14.16
N PHE A 357 -1.56 28.13 14.06
CA PHE A 357 -2.06 26.76 14.22
C PHE A 357 -2.10 26.30 15.68
N ALA A 358 -3.01 25.37 15.98
CA ALA A 358 -2.91 24.50 17.15
C ALA A 358 -2.16 23.22 16.73
N VAL A 359 -0.90 23.10 17.15
CA VAL A 359 0.00 22.05 16.64
C VAL A 359 -0.08 20.79 17.50
N GLN A 360 -0.17 19.64 16.84
CA GLN A 360 0.00 18.32 17.43
C GLN A 360 1.12 17.58 16.70
N VAL A 361 2.01 16.94 17.45
CA VAL A 361 3.05 16.07 16.89
C VAL A 361 2.66 14.63 17.13
N ALA A 362 2.71 13.80 16.10
CA ALA A 362 2.52 12.35 16.25
C ALA A 362 3.37 11.58 15.26
N GLU A 363 3.66 10.32 15.59
CA GLU A 363 4.34 9.41 14.68
C GLU A 363 3.36 8.43 14.04
N ALA A 364 3.51 8.24 12.73
CA ALA A 364 2.80 7.21 11.98
C ALA A 364 3.60 5.88 12.04
N GLU A 365 3.62 5.21 13.20
CA GLU A 365 4.35 3.94 13.33
C GLU A 365 3.62 2.81 12.56
N SER A 366 4.38 1.89 11.96
CA SER A 366 3.84 0.73 11.23
C SER A 366 2.99 -0.20 12.10
N MET A 367 3.20 -0.16 13.42
CA MET A 367 2.49 -0.93 14.45
C MET A 367 1.44 -0.13 15.24
N THR A 368 1.27 1.17 14.98
CA THR A 368 0.17 1.93 15.60
C THR A 368 -1.15 1.32 15.17
N ARG A 369 -2.10 1.20 16.11
CA ARG A 369 -3.48 0.84 15.78
C ARG A 369 -4.02 1.84 14.77
N VAL A 370 -4.24 1.39 13.53
CA VAL A 370 -4.62 2.24 12.40
C VAL A 370 -5.81 3.15 12.76
N ALA A 371 -6.77 2.61 13.51
CA ALA A 371 -7.95 3.34 13.98
C ALA A 371 -7.64 4.53 14.89
N GLU A 372 -6.64 4.46 15.79
CA GLU A 372 -6.25 5.61 16.60
C GLU A 372 -5.64 6.70 15.75
N PHE A 373 -4.68 6.31 14.91
CA PHE A 373 -3.95 7.29 14.12
C PHE A 373 -4.89 7.96 13.11
N ALA A 374 -5.83 7.21 12.54
CA ALA A 374 -6.90 7.74 11.71
C ALA A 374 -7.73 8.80 12.44
N ARG A 375 -8.07 8.60 13.73
CA ARG A 375 -8.77 9.63 14.54
C ARG A 375 -7.92 10.86 14.79
N VAL A 376 -6.62 10.69 15.07
CA VAL A 376 -5.70 11.83 15.22
C VAL A 376 -5.67 12.65 13.94
N VAL A 377 -5.46 11.99 12.79
CA VAL A 377 -5.39 12.68 11.49
C VAL A 377 -6.72 13.34 11.13
N ASN A 378 -7.86 12.64 11.30
CA ASN A 378 -9.18 13.20 11.00
C ASN A 378 -9.53 14.40 11.89
N SER A 379 -8.89 14.51 13.05
CA SER A 379 -9.08 15.62 13.96
C SER A 379 -8.31 16.89 13.56
N CYS A 380 -7.50 16.85 12.49
CA CYS A 380 -6.67 17.95 12.01
C CYS A 380 -7.16 18.54 10.69
N ASP A 381 -6.85 19.81 10.45
CA ASP A 381 -7.15 20.59 9.23
C ASP A 381 -5.94 20.70 8.30
N VAL A 382 -4.73 20.55 8.86
CA VAL A 382 -3.47 20.49 8.12
C VAL A 382 -2.68 19.27 8.59
N MET A 383 -2.04 18.57 7.66
CA MET A 383 -1.06 17.54 7.97
C MET A 383 0.24 17.84 7.22
N ALA A 384 1.35 17.94 7.95
CA ALA A 384 2.67 18.16 7.37
C ALA A 384 3.65 17.08 7.77
N GLY A 385 4.56 16.72 6.87
CA GLY A 385 5.61 15.76 7.18
C GLY A 385 6.61 15.59 6.04
N LEU A 386 7.75 14.99 6.38
CA LEU A 386 8.75 14.55 5.40
C LEU A 386 8.18 13.48 4.47
N HIS A 387 8.54 13.57 3.19
CA HIS A 387 8.15 12.60 2.18
C HIS A 387 8.44 11.17 2.66
N GLY A 388 7.40 10.33 2.66
CA GLY A 388 7.48 8.93 3.06
C GLY A 388 6.10 8.35 3.37
N ALA A 389 6.09 7.08 3.76
CA ALA A 389 4.85 6.31 3.97
C ALA A 389 3.91 6.89 5.03
N GLY A 390 4.41 7.70 5.96
CA GLY A 390 3.58 8.38 6.96
C GLY A 390 2.57 9.34 6.33
N LEU A 391 2.92 9.99 5.21
CA LEU A 391 2.03 10.92 4.51
C LEU A 391 0.82 10.23 3.89
N THR A 392 0.85 8.91 3.65
CA THR A 392 -0.31 8.14 3.15
C THR A 392 -1.54 8.29 4.04
N ASN A 393 -1.36 8.63 5.32
CA ASN A 393 -2.47 8.88 6.23
C ASN A 393 -3.34 10.10 5.85
N PHE A 394 -2.97 10.88 4.81
CA PHE A 394 -3.82 11.96 4.28
C PHE A 394 -5.23 11.48 3.94
N VAL A 395 -5.42 10.19 3.63
CA VAL A 395 -6.72 9.59 3.30
C VAL A 395 -7.75 9.67 4.45
N TYR A 396 -7.31 10.00 5.66
CA TYR A 396 -8.18 10.21 6.83
C TYR A 396 -8.50 11.68 7.11
N LEU A 397 -7.86 12.61 6.40
CA LEU A 397 -8.14 14.03 6.56
C LEU A 397 -9.58 14.36 6.11
N PRO A 398 -10.19 15.38 6.71
CA PRO A 398 -11.43 15.96 6.21
C PRO A 398 -11.24 16.50 4.77
N THR A 399 -12.27 16.40 3.94
CA THR A 399 -12.26 16.94 2.57
C THR A 399 -12.09 18.46 2.61
N GLY A 400 -11.15 19.01 1.85
CA GLY A 400 -10.76 20.43 1.89
C GLY A 400 -9.56 20.74 2.78
N ALA A 401 -9.10 19.78 3.61
CA ALA A 401 -7.91 19.94 4.43
C ALA A 401 -6.62 20.08 3.58
N VAL A 402 -5.53 20.50 4.24
CA VAL A 402 -4.25 20.77 3.58
C VAL A 402 -3.20 19.70 3.89
N VAL A 403 -2.52 19.19 2.86
CA VAL A 403 -1.35 18.32 2.98
C VAL A 403 -0.11 19.14 2.63
N VAL A 404 0.87 19.17 3.53
CA VAL A 404 2.18 19.80 3.32
C VAL A 404 3.26 18.73 3.26
N GLN A 405 3.84 18.53 2.07
CA GLN A 405 4.91 17.57 1.86
C GLN A 405 6.28 18.25 1.92
N VAL A 406 7.10 17.88 2.88
CA VAL A 406 8.53 18.28 2.90
C VAL A 406 9.32 17.28 2.06
N ILE A 407 9.91 17.75 0.96
CA ILE A 407 10.65 16.94 -0.01
C ILE A 407 12.14 16.99 0.34
N PRO A 408 12.79 15.86 0.68
CA PRO A 408 14.22 15.85 0.98
C PRO A 408 15.05 16.32 -0.21
N PHE A 409 16.27 16.81 0.07
CA PHE A 409 17.19 17.23 -0.97
C PHE A 409 17.59 16.04 -1.87
N GLY A 410 17.95 16.33 -3.12
CA GLY A 410 18.49 15.34 -4.06
C GLY A 410 17.66 15.13 -5.32
N ASN A 411 16.99 16.17 -5.84
CA ASN A 411 16.14 16.11 -7.03
C ASN A 411 14.99 15.07 -6.91
N LEU A 412 14.32 15.05 -5.77
CA LEU A 412 13.25 14.10 -5.46
C LEU A 412 11.86 14.63 -5.82
N GLU A 413 11.72 15.86 -6.31
CA GLU A 413 10.44 16.55 -6.50
C GLU A 413 9.47 15.76 -7.38
N THR A 414 9.93 15.30 -8.54
CA THR A 414 9.07 14.57 -9.51
C THR A 414 8.51 13.29 -8.89
N ILE A 415 9.37 12.49 -8.24
CA ILE A 415 8.98 11.22 -7.62
C ILE A 415 8.06 11.50 -6.41
N SER A 416 8.44 12.47 -5.59
CA SER A 416 7.72 12.88 -4.39
C SER A 416 6.32 13.38 -4.68
N ARG A 417 6.17 14.27 -5.66
CA ARG A 417 4.88 14.81 -6.12
C ARG A 417 4.04 13.74 -6.79
N GLY A 418 4.66 12.85 -7.57
CA GLY A 418 3.97 11.70 -8.19
C GLY A 418 3.32 10.75 -7.17
N CYS A 419 3.80 10.74 -5.92
CA CYS A 419 3.21 9.94 -4.84
C CYS A 419 2.01 10.63 -4.16
N PHE A 420 2.09 11.94 -3.91
CA PHE A 420 1.19 12.62 -2.96
C PHE A 420 0.46 13.84 -3.51
N LYS A 421 0.93 14.48 -4.58
CA LYS A 421 0.26 15.67 -5.13
C LYS A 421 -1.11 15.30 -5.72
N ASN A 422 -1.08 14.56 -6.82
CA ASN A 422 -2.29 14.21 -7.56
C ASN A 422 -3.25 13.39 -6.69
N SER A 423 -2.73 12.50 -5.83
CA SER A 423 -3.54 11.68 -4.94
C SER A 423 -4.24 12.49 -3.82
N SER A 424 -3.60 13.58 -3.35
CA SER A 424 -4.26 14.51 -2.42
C SER A 424 -5.32 15.33 -3.13
N GLU A 425 -5.02 15.87 -4.32
CA GLU A 425 -5.95 16.66 -5.12
C GLU A 425 -7.19 15.83 -5.54
N ASP A 426 -6.99 14.61 -6.02
CA ASP A 426 -8.07 13.67 -6.38
C ASP A 426 -8.92 13.27 -5.15
N ALA A 427 -8.33 13.31 -3.94
CA ALA A 427 -9.02 13.10 -2.67
C ALA A 427 -9.74 14.36 -2.14
N GLY A 428 -9.74 15.44 -2.92
CA GLY A 428 -10.34 16.73 -2.55
C GLY A 428 -9.59 17.46 -1.44
N LEU A 429 -8.27 17.25 -1.35
CA LEU A 429 -7.39 17.96 -0.42
C LEU A 429 -6.58 19.02 -1.17
N ARG A 430 -6.15 20.06 -0.46
CA ARG A 430 -5.23 21.06 -0.99
C ARG A 430 -3.80 20.60 -0.73
N TYR A 431 -2.95 20.61 -1.74
CA TYR A 431 -1.57 20.14 -1.64
C TYR A 431 -0.57 21.29 -1.69
N LEU A 432 0.42 21.26 -0.80
CA LEU A 432 1.58 22.15 -0.76
C LEU A 432 2.85 21.33 -0.61
N ASP A 433 3.98 21.80 -1.16
CA ASP A 433 5.28 21.21 -0.86
C ASP A 433 6.38 22.23 -0.52
N TYR A 434 7.37 21.71 0.19
CA TYR A 434 8.57 22.42 0.60
C TYR A 434 9.79 21.61 0.17
N SER A 435 10.52 22.10 -0.83
CA SER A 435 11.80 21.50 -1.25
C SER A 435 12.93 21.93 -0.32
N VAL A 436 13.56 20.93 0.30
CA VAL A 436 14.72 21.09 1.17
C VAL A 436 15.94 21.51 0.36
N GLY A 437 16.59 22.58 0.80
CA GLY A 437 17.85 23.06 0.24
C GLY A 437 19.07 22.34 0.80
N VAL A 438 20.24 22.60 0.22
CA VAL A 438 21.52 22.02 0.67
C VAL A 438 21.80 22.35 2.14
N GLU A 439 21.58 23.60 2.55
CA GLU A 439 21.83 24.08 3.93
C GLU A 439 20.91 23.47 4.99
N GLU A 440 19.84 22.82 4.55
CA GLU A 440 18.84 22.18 5.42
C GLU A 440 19.06 20.66 5.51
N SER A 441 20.04 20.11 4.79
CA SER A 441 20.29 18.68 4.69
C SER A 441 21.45 18.24 5.59
N SER A 442 21.25 17.19 6.39
CA SER A 442 22.34 16.58 7.19
C SER A 442 23.42 15.91 6.34
N LEU A 443 23.23 15.80 5.02
CA LEU A 443 24.24 15.29 4.10
C LEU A 443 25.51 16.15 4.13
N LEU A 444 25.43 17.43 4.52
CA LEU A 444 26.60 18.32 4.67
C LEU A 444 27.58 17.83 5.74
N GLU A 445 27.12 17.00 6.68
CA GLU A 445 27.95 16.39 7.72
C GLU A 445 28.66 15.12 7.20
N GLN A 446 28.19 14.56 6.09
CA GLN A 446 28.63 13.27 5.55
C GLN A 446 29.47 13.40 4.28
N TYR A 447 29.25 14.46 3.51
CA TYR A 447 29.89 14.69 2.22
C TYR A 447 30.48 16.10 2.13
N PRO A 448 31.66 16.27 1.49
CA PRO A 448 32.17 17.61 1.20
C PRO A 448 31.25 18.32 0.20
N ARG A 449 31.14 19.65 0.28
CA ARG A 449 30.23 20.44 -0.57
C ARG A 449 30.41 20.23 -2.08
N GLN A 450 31.63 19.87 -2.51
CA GLN A 450 31.94 19.63 -3.93
C GLN A 450 31.55 18.22 -4.39
N HIS A 451 31.13 17.33 -3.49
CA HIS A 451 30.76 15.96 -3.81
C HIS A 451 29.56 15.90 -4.77
N PRO A 452 29.50 14.91 -5.70
CA PRO A 452 28.40 14.76 -6.65
C PRO A 452 27.01 14.65 -6.02
N VAL A 453 26.93 14.25 -4.75
CA VAL A 453 25.67 14.27 -3.97
C VAL A 453 25.02 15.65 -3.98
N PHE A 454 25.80 16.74 -4.00
CA PHE A 454 25.29 18.10 -4.11
C PHE A 454 25.40 18.69 -5.51
N THR A 455 26.53 18.42 -6.20
CA THR A 455 26.87 19.10 -7.46
C THR A 455 26.29 18.43 -8.70
N ASP A 456 26.06 17.11 -8.67
CA ASP A 456 25.35 16.36 -9.71
C ASP A 456 24.47 15.25 -9.09
N PRO A 457 23.36 15.61 -8.41
CA PRO A 457 22.47 14.61 -7.82
C PRO A 457 22.00 13.56 -8.82
N LYS A 458 21.84 13.92 -10.10
CA LYS A 458 21.44 13.01 -11.18
C LYS A 458 22.44 11.87 -11.37
N SER A 459 23.73 12.08 -11.12
CA SER A 459 24.73 11.00 -11.12
C SER A 459 24.44 9.90 -10.09
N ILE A 460 23.86 10.26 -8.94
CA ILE A 460 23.45 9.31 -7.91
C ILE A 460 22.16 8.58 -8.34
N HIS A 461 21.22 9.29 -8.97
CA HIS A 461 20.02 8.66 -9.55
C HIS A 461 20.35 7.64 -10.64
N ARG A 462 21.37 7.91 -11.47
CA ARG A 462 21.86 6.97 -12.51
C ARG A 462 22.47 5.68 -11.93
N GLN A 463 22.75 5.63 -10.62
CA GLN A 463 23.20 4.42 -9.92
C GLN A 463 22.02 3.57 -9.41
N GLY A 464 20.79 3.93 -9.75
CA GLY A 464 19.58 3.17 -9.44
C GLY A 464 18.93 3.54 -8.12
N TRP A 465 17.72 3.01 -7.91
CA TRP A 465 16.87 3.30 -6.74
C TRP A 465 17.56 3.01 -5.42
N LYS A 466 18.25 1.87 -5.31
CA LYS A 466 18.91 1.44 -4.06
C LYS A 466 19.92 2.47 -3.60
N LYS A 467 20.77 2.97 -4.51
CA LYS A 467 21.79 3.96 -4.16
C LYS A 467 21.19 5.34 -3.88
N MET A 468 20.26 5.78 -4.73
CA MET A 468 19.55 7.04 -4.56
C MET A 468 18.78 7.07 -3.23
N GLY A 469 18.03 6.01 -2.93
CA GLY A 469 17.28 5.85 -1.69
C GLY A 469 18.19 5.82 -0.47
N GLN A 470 19.27 5.04 -0.52
CA GLN A 470 20.26 5.02 0.56
C GLN A 470 20.77 6.43 0.89
N VAL A 471 21.17 7.20 -0.12
CA VAL A 471 21.76 8.53 0.09
C VAL A 471 20.70 9.55 0.52
N TYR A 472 19.63 9.73 -0.27
CA TYR A 472 18.71 10.85 -0.09
C TYR A 472 17.49 10.51 0.78
N LEU A 473 17.18 9.23 1.02
CA LEU A 473 16.03 8.82 1.82
C LEU A 473 16.40 8.13 3.13
N ASP A 474 17.52 7.42 3.20
CA ASP A 474 17.89 6.68 4.41
C ASP A 474 18.91 7.42 5.26
N HIS A 475 19.91 8.04 4.63
CA HIS A 475 21.01 8.73 5.31
C HIS A 475 20.85 10.26 5.34
N GLN A 476 19.65 10.78 5.11
CA GLN A 476 19.40 12.21 5.14
C GLN A 476 18.33 12.53 6.19
N ASP A 477 18.68 13.43 7.10
CA ASP A 477 17.76 14.13 8.00
C ASP A 477 17.71 15.61 7.61
N VAL A 478 16.67 16.31 8.08
CA VAL A 478 16.34 17.66 7.61
C VAL A 478 16.23 18.63 8.77
N LYS A 479 16.97 19.73 8.68
CA LYS A 479 16.82 20.93 9.52
C LYS A 479 16.08 21.99 8.73
N ILE A 480 14.81 22.21 9.03
CA ILE A 480 13.99 23.17 8.30
C ILE A 480 14.46 24.60 8.57
N ASP A 481 14.67 25.37 7.52
CA ASP A 481 14.76 26.81 7.57
C ASP A 481 13.36 27.39 7.83
N VAL A 482 13.13 27.81 9.09
CA VAL A 482 11.81 28.27 9.53
C VAL A 482 11.38 29.59 8.90
N ASP A 483 12.33 30.44 8.48
CA ASP A 483 12.02 31.69 7.80
C ASP A 483 11.51 31.43 6.37
N ARG A 484 12.09 30.44 5.69
CA ARG A 484 11.59 29.95 4.39
C ARG A 484 10.31 29.14 4.51
N PHE A 485 10.10 28.44 5.62
CA PHE A 485 8.91 27.62 5.84
C PHE A 485 7.67 28.46 6.20
N LYS A 486 7.85 29.57 6.92
CA LYS A 486 6.76 30.44 7.39
C LYS A 486 5.81 30.93 6.29
N PRO A 487 6.26 31.38 5.10
CA PRO A 487 5.35 31.74 4.01
C PRO A 487 4.42 30.59 3.59
N LEU A 488 4.92 29.34 3.58
CA LEU A 488 4.11 28.18 3.22
C LEU A 488 3.00 27.91 4.25
N LEU A 489 3.29 28.12 5.53
CA LEU A 489 2.30 28.02 6.60
C LEU A 489 1.18 29.06 6.44
N LEU A 490 1.50 30.27 5.99
CA LEU A 490 0.50 31.30 5.71
C LEU A 490 -0.37 30.93 4.50
N VAL A 491 0.21 30.32 3.46
CA VAL A 491 -0.56 29.79 2.32
C VAL A 491 -1.50 28.66 2.78
N ALA A 492 -1.05 27.78 3.68
CA ALA A 492 -1.90 26.73 4.24
C ALA A 492 -3.11 27.31 5.01
N LEU A 493 -2.92 28.40 5.77
CA LEU A 493 -4.03 29.11 6.42
C LEU A 493 -5.00 29.72 5.42
N ASP A 494 -4.48 30.37 4.38
CA ASP A 494 -5.32 31.00 3.36
C ASP A 494 -6.17 29.96 2.61
N ASN A 495 -5.57 28.81 2.30
CA ASN A 495 -6.26 27.66 1.73
C ASN A 495 -7.45 27.18 2.58
N LEU A 496 -7.31 27.14 3.91
CA LEU A 496 -8.42 26.79 4.79
C LEU A 496 -9.52 27.87 4.82
N ARG A 497 -9.13 29.15 4.76
CA ARG A 497 -10.08 30.28 4.74
C ARG A 497 -10.92 30.28 3.48
N GLN A 498 -10.30 30.10 2.32
CA GLN A 498 -11.01 30.07 1.03
C GLN A 498 -12.03 28.92 0.97
N TYR A 499 -11.66 27.74 1.47
CA TYR A 499 -12.57 26.59 1.51
C TYR A 499 -13.84 26.89 2.33
N THR A 500 -13.70 27.66 3.41
CA THR A 500 -14.85 28.03 4.28
C THR A 500 -15.79 29.05 3.62
N ILE A 501 -15.36 29.75 2.56
CA ILE A 501 -16.15 30.76 1.85
C ILE A 501 -16.90 30.14 0.66
N GLU A 502 -16.39 29.06 0.10
CA GLU A 502 -16.95 28.38 -1.07
C GLU A 502 -18.09 27.39 -0.74
N ASP A 503 -18.13 26.89 0.50
CA ASP A 503 -19.22 26.08 1.09
C ASP A 503 -20.27 26.95 1.79
#